data_AF-A0A7X2CZZ7-F1
#
_entry.id   AF-A0A7X2CZZ7-F1
#
_cell.length_a   1.000
_cell.length_b   1.000
_cell.length_c   1.000
_cell.angle_alpha   90.00
_cell.angle_beta   90.00
_cell.angle_gamma   90.00
#
_symmetry.space_group_name_H-M   'P 1'
#
loop_
_entity.id
_entity.type
_entity.pdbx_description
1 polymer ?
#
loop_
_entity_poly.entity_id
_entity_poly.type
_entity_poly.pdbx_seq_one_letter_code
_entity_poly.pdbx_strand_id
1 'polypeptide(L)'
;MGRPNQYYTVVEPKLEDIKALRKQGLSLEKIAQKLDLKLGHLTYYRKSFPDLDEVLNTPRDEVKQTERSAYFNRQKNYNSLRSFIRTQSTPEEREEYFHLILEKADQTEIEIYEMMIAAINNHKKINS
;
A
#
# COMPACT_ATOMS: atom_id res chain seq x y z
N MET A 1 -15.85 -40.56 -21.80
CA MET A 1 -16.73 -39.45 -21.41
C MET A 1 -15.85 -38.25 -21.08
N GLY A 2 -15.92 -37.19 -21.89
CA GLY A 2 -15.14 -35.97 -21.65
C GLY A 2 -15.56 -35.32 -20.34
N ARG A 3 -14.60 -34.83 -19.54
CA ARG A 3 -14.89 -34.12 -18.29
C ARG A 3 -15.89 -32.99 -18.58
N PRO A 4 -16.98 -32.84 -17.80
CA PRO A 4 -17.92 -31.77 -18.01
C PRO A 4 -17.20 -30.42 -17.93
N ASN A 5 -17.39 -29.60 -18.96
CA ASN A 5 -16.86 -28.26 -19.01
C ASN A 5 -17.48 -27.45 -17.86
N GLN A 6 -16.67 -27.06 -16.87
CA GLN A 6 -17.12 -26.30 -15.70
C GLN A 6 -17.36 -24.82 -16.02
N TYR A 7 -17.14 -24.37 -17.25
CA TYR A 7 -17.33 -22.99 -17.64
C TYR A 7 -18.73 -22.47 -17.29
N TYR A 8 -19.77 -23.09 -17.83
CA TYR A 8 -21.17 -22.66 -17.66
C TYR A 8 -21.68 -22.80 -16.22
N THR A 9 -21.06 -23.67 -15.40
CA THR A 9 -21.53 -23.93 -14.03
C THR A 9 -20.73 -23.19 -12.96
N VAL A 10 -19.47 -22.87 -13.22
CA VAL A 10 -18.55 -22.28 -12.22
C VAL A 10 -18.08 -20.88 -12.62
N VAL A 11 -17.85 -20.63 -13.91
CA VAL A 11 -17.18 -19.42 -14.40
C VAL A 11 -18.18 -18.38 -14.90
N GLU A 12 -19.07 -18.76 -15.82
CA GLU A 12 -20.07 -17.88 -16.43
C GLU A 12 -20.94 -17.15 -15.39
N PRO A 13 -21.47 -17.81 -14.33
CA PRO A 13 -22.28 -17.13 -13.33
C PRO A 13 -21.52 -16.10 -12.50
N LYS A 14 -20.17 -16.10 -12.56
CA LYS A 14 -19.28 -15.29 -11.72
C LYS A 14 -18.44 -14.29 -12.53
N LEU A 15 -18.78 -14.03 -13.79
CA LEU A 15 -18.01 -13.11 -14.64
C LEU A 15 -17.89 -11.70 -14.05
N GLU A 16 -18.97 -11.17 -13.46
CA GLU A 16 -18.94 -9.86 -12.78
C GLU A 16 -18.06 -9.86 -11.52
N ASP A 17 -18.08 -10.94 -10.74
CA ASP A 17 -17.19 -11.09 -9.58
C ASP A 17 -15.72 -11.17 -10.02
N ILE A 18 -15.44 -11.92 -11.09
CA ILE A 18 -14.10 -12.03 -11.68
C ILE A 18 -13.61 -10.65 -12.13
N LYS A 19 -14.47 -9.87 -12.79
CA LYS A 19 -14.19 -8.49 -13.21
C LYS A 19 -13.85 -7.61 -12.01
N ALA A 20 -14.63 -7.69 -10.92
CA ALA A 20 -14.36 -6.95 -9.68
C ALA A 20 -13.02 -7.37 -9.03
N LEU A 21 -12.69 -8.66 -9.02
CA LEU A 21 -11.43 -9.18 -8.50
C LEU A 21 -10.22 -8.70 -9.34
N ARG A 22 -10.38 -8.60 -10.66
CA ARG A 22 -9.36 -8.01 -11.54
C ARG A 22 -9.19 -6.51 -11.32
N LYS A 23 -10.28 -5.76 -11.15
CA LYS A 23 -10.22 -4.34 -10.74
C LYS A 23 -9.49 -4.14 -9.41
N GLN A 24 -9.66 -5.05 -8.46
CA GLN A 24 -8.91 -5.05 -7.19
C GLN A 24 -7.42 -5.41 -7.36
N GLY A 25 -7.04 -5.95 -8.52
CA GLY A 25 -5.68 -6.32 -8.91
C GLY A 25 -5.23 -7.68 -8.42
N LEU A 26 -6.16 -8.62 -8.25
CA LEU A 26 -5.79 -10.00 -7.96
C LEU A 26 -5.15 -10.65 -9.21
N SER A 27 -4.18 -11.54 -8.97
CA SER A 27 -3.58 -12.37 -10.01
C SER A 27 -4.56 -13.45 -10.48
N LEU A 28 -4.34 -13.95 -11.70
CA LEU A 28 -5.15 -15.03 -12.28
C LEU A 28 -5.11 -16.30 -11.41
N GLU A 29 -3.97 -16.58 -10.76
CA GLU A 29 -3.83 -17.70 -9.81
C GLU A 29 -4.78 -17.58 -8.63
N LYS A 30 -4.87 -16.39 -8.01
CA LYS A 30 -5.77 -16.14 -6.88
C LYS A 30 -7.22 -16.18 -7.30
N ILE A 31 -7.54 -15.71 -8.51
CA ILE A 31 -8.89 -15.80 -9.06
C ILE A 31 -9.25 -17.26 -9.32
N ALA A 32 -8.36 -18.05 -9.92
CA ALA A 32 -8.58 -19.48 -10.13
C ALA A 32 -8.81 -20.21 -8.80
N GLN A 33 -8.01 -19.94 -7.78
CA GLN A 33 -8.22 -20.48 -6.43
C GLN A 33 -9.58 -20.12 -5.84
N LYS A 34 -10.03 -18.86 -5.98
CA LYS A 34 -11.35 -18.42 -5.51
C LYS A 34 -12.52 -19.07 -6.25
N LEU A 35 -12.30 -19.47 -7.50
CA LEU A 35 -13.28 -20.21 -8.31
C LEU A 35 -13.21 -21.73 -8.07
N ASP A 36 -12.32 -22.20 -7.20
CA ASP A 36 -12.00 -23.63 -7.02
C ASP A 36 -11.56 -24.31 -8.34
N LEU A 37 -10.80 -23.58 -9.15
CA LEU A 37 -10.28 -24.01 -10.43
C LEU A 37 -8.75 -24.04 -10.41
N LYS A 38 -8.19 -24.96 -11.21
CA LYS A 38 -6.78 -24.91 -11.56
C LYS A 38 -6.54 -23.74 -12.52
N LEU A 39 -5.42 -23.03 -12.37
CA LEU A 39 -5.03 -21.96 -13.29
C LEU A 39 -5.07 -22.42 -14.75
N GLY A 40 -4.60 -23.64 -15.02
CA GLY A 40 -4.62 -24.23 -16.37
C GLY A 40 -6.02 -24.36 -16.98
N HIS A 41 -7.07 -24.57 -16.17
CA HIS A 41 -8.45 -24.58 -16.66
C HIS A 41 -8.93 -23.16 -16.98
N LEU A 42 -8.62 -22.19 -16.11
CA LEU A 42 -8.97 -20.78 -16.35
C LEU A 42 -8.29 -20.23 -17.61
N THR A 43 -7.01 -20.57 -17.84
CA THR A 43 -6.27 -20.17 -19.05
C THR A 43 -6.72 -20.92 -20.30
N TYR A 44 -7.25 -22.14 -20.16
CA TYR A 44 -7.89 -22.86 -21.25
C TYR A 44 -9.23 -22.20 -21.63
N TYR A 45 -10.09 -21.89 -20.65
CA TYR A 45 -11.40 -21.29 -20.91
C TYR A 45 -11.31 -19.92 -21.58
N ARG A 46 -10.40 -19.03 -21.17
CA ARG A 46 -10.30 -17.70 -21.80
C ARG A 46 -9.97 -17.74 -23.31
N LYS A 47 -9.39 -18.84 -23.81
CA LYS A 47 -9.13 -19.01 -25.24
C LYS A 47 -10.39 -19.36 -26.03
N SER A 48 -11.37 -19.96 -25.38
CA SER A 48 -12.60 -20.45 -26.00
C SER A 48 -13.82 -19.58 -25.67
N PHE A 49 -13.72 -18.70 -24.67
CA PHE A 49 -14.81 -17.87 -24.16
C PHE A 49 -14.35 -16.40 -24.08
N PRO A 50 -14.71 -15.56 -25.08
CA PRO A 50 -14.25 -14.17 -25.18
C PRO A 50 -14.72 -13.25 -24.05
N ASP A 51 -15.92 -13.49 -23.52
CA ASP A 51 -16.50 -12.85 -22.34
C ASP A 51 -15.61 -13.02 -21.10
N LEU A 52 -15.07 -14.23 -20.89
CA LEU A 52 -14.08 -14.47 -19.86
C LEU A 52 -12.76 -13.71 -20.12
N ASP A 53 -12.30 -13.69 -21.38
CA ASP A 53 -11.07 -12.98 -21.73
C ASP A 53 -11.18 -11.48 -21.44
N GLU A 54 -12.33 -10.87 -21.76
CA GLU A 54 -12.63 -9.47 -21.50
C GLU A 54 -12.57 -9.15 -20.00
N VAL A 55 -13.26 -9.92 -19.16
CA VAL A 55 -13.25 -9.67 -17.70
C VAL A 55 -11.87 -9.91 -17.09
N LEU A 56 -11.10 -10.88 -17.59
CA LEU A 56 -9.73 -11.15 -17.11
C LEU A 56 -8.73 -10.07 -17.55
N ASN A 57 -8.98 -9.39 -18.67
CA ASN A 57 -8.17 -8.27 -19.14
C ASN A 57 -8.62 -6.91 -18.59
N THR A 58 -9.66 -6.89 -17.75
CA THR A 58 -10.11 -5.64 -17.10
C THR A 58 -8.95 -5.00 -16.33
N PRO A 59 -8.62 -3.73 -16.63
CA PRO A 59 -7.52 -3.03 -15.97
C PRO A 59 -7.83 -2.86 -14.48
N ARG A 60 -6.76 -2.75 -13.69
CA ARG A 60 -6.89 -2.52 -12.25
C ARG A 60 -7.44 -1.12 -12.00
N ASP A 61 -8.21 -0.94 -10.94
CA ASP A 61 -8.54 0.40 -10.43
C ASP A 61 -7.26 1.02 -9.84
N GLU A 62 -6.56 1.81 -10.66
CA GLU A 62 -5.26 2.41 -10.32
C GLU A 62 -5.33 3.29 -9.06
N VAL A 63 -6.46 3.98 -8.85
CA VAL A 63 -6.72 4.91 -7.74
C VAL A 63 -6.61 4.23 -6.37
N LYS A 64 -7.25 3.06 -6.19
CA LYS A 64 -7.24 2.35 -4.89
C LYS A 64 -5.88 1.71 -4.58
N GLN A 65 -5.08 1.40 -5.60
CA GLN A 65 -3.71 0.91 -5.39
C GLN A 65 -2.77 2.05 -5.00
N THR A 66 -2.92 3.24 -5.59
CA THR A 66 -2.04 4.40 -5.31
C THR A 66 -2.22 4.92 -3.89
N GLU A 67 -3.46 5.00 -3.39
CA GLU A 67 -3.69 5.47 -2.02
C GLU A 67 -3.13 4.50 -0.98
N ARG A 68 -3.36 3.20 -1.17
CA ARG A 68 -2.86 2.16 -0.28
C ARG A 68 -1.34 2.08 -0.31
N SER A 69 -0.71 2.21 -1.49
CA SER A 69 0.74 2.23 -1.61
C SER A 69 1.36 3.50 -1.01
N ALA A 70 0.74 4.67 -1.19
CA ALA A 70 1.21 5.92 -0.61
C ALA A 70 1.20 5.87 0.92
N TYR A 71 0.11 5.37 1.52
CA TYR A 71 0.02 5.19 2.97
C TYR A 71 1.11 4.25 3.50
N PHE A 72 1.27 3.07 2.89
CA PHE A 72 2.31 2.12 3.30
C PHE A 72 3.72 2.68 3.14
N ASN A 73 3.99 3.37 2.04
CA ASN A 73 5.28 4.00 1.79
C ASN A 73 5.56 5.11 2.82
N ARG A 74 4.57 5.95 3.13
CA ARG A 74 4.70 6.97 4.18
C ARG A 74 5.02 6.34 5.53
N GLN A 75 4.31 5.29 5.92
CA GLN A 75 4.53 4.62 7.20
C GLN A 75 5.92 3.97 7.27
N LYS A 76 6.35 3.31 6.19
CA LYS A 76 7.69 2.73 6.09
C LYS A 76 8.76 3.81 6.25
N ASN A 77 8.64 4.91 5.51
CA ASN A 77 9.60 6.02 5.56
C ASN A 77 9.66 6.63 6.96
N TYR A 78 8.50 6.86 7.60
CA TYR A 78 8.44 7.34 8.98
C TYR A 78 9.16 6.42 9.95
N ASN A 79 8.89 5.11 9.89
CA ASN A 79 9.51 4.13 10.79
C ASN A 79 11.03 4.04 10.57
N SER A 80 11.47 4.02 9.31
CA SER A 80 12.89 3.97 8.95
C SER A 80 13.63 5.22 9.43
N LEU A 81 13.10 6.41 9.15
CA LEU A 81 13.72 7.68 9.56
C LEU A 81 13.76 7.81 11.09
N ARG A 82 12.67 7.49 11.78
CA ARG A 82 12.61 7.49 13.24
C ARG A 82 13.66 6.57 13.85
N SER A 83 13.84 5.37 13.28
CA SER A 83 14.87 4.45 13.75
C SER A 83 16.27 5.02 13.52
N PHE A 84 16.53 5.53 12.32
CA PHE A 84 17.82 6.11 11.94
C PHE A 84 18.24 7.26 12.88
N ILE A 85 17.38 8.26 13.08
CA ILE A 85 17.64 9.41 13.96
C ILE A 85 17.98 8.98 15.39
N ARG A 86 17.30 7.94 15.89
CA ARG A 86 17.48 7.45 17.27
C ARG A 86 18.78 6.69 17.47
N THR A 87 19.20 5.88 16.50
CA THR A 87 20.24 4.87 16.74
C THR A 87 21.52 5.06 15.95
N GLN A 88 21.44 5.68 14.77
CA GLN A 88 22.55 5.69 13.82
C GLN A 88 22.99 7.10 13.45
N SER A 89 22.11 8.10 13.55
CA SER A 89 22.45 9.44 13.08
C SER A 89 23.53 10.12 13.94
N THR A 90 24.38 10.92 13.29
CA THR A 90 25.34 11.79 13.97
C THR A 90 24.64 13.02 14.57
N PRO A 91 25.29 13.78 15.47
CA PRO A 91 24.77 15.07 15.93
C PRO A 91 24.48 16.05 14.79
N GLU A 92 25.37 16.14 13.81
CA GLU A 92 25.26 17.07 12.66
C GLU A 92 24.06 16.72 11.77
N GLU A 93 23.83 15.43 11.49
CA GLU A 93 22.65 14.98 10.75
C GLU A 93 21.35 15.32 11.51
N ARG A 94 21.34 15.21 12.84
CA ARG A 94 20.16 15.60 13.64
C ARG A 94 19.89 17.09 13.55
N GLU A 95 20.93 17.91 13.59
CA GLU A 95 20.82 19.37 13.43
C GLU A 95 20.22 19.73 12.05
N GLU A 96 20.70 19.08 10.99
CA GLU A 96 20.14 19.26 9.64
C GLU A 96 18.65 18.89 9.58
N TYR A 97 18.25 17.76 10.19
CA TYR A 97 16.83 17.40 10.28
C TYR A 97 16.00 18.44 11.05
N PHE A 98 16.53 19.03 12.13
CA PHE A 98 15.84 20.10 12.84
C PHE A 98 15.66 21.34 11.97
N HIS A 99 16.69 21.74 11.21
CA HIS A 99 16.57 22.86 10.27
C HIS A 99 15.50 22.62 9.21
N LEU A 100 15.44 21.43 8.62
CA LEU A 100 14.41 21.08 7.63
C LEU A 100 12.99 21.13 8.22
N ILE A 101 12.82 20.72 9.48
CA ILE A 101 11.53 20.82 10.17
C ILE A 101 11.14 22.28 10.34
N LEU A 102 12.06 23.14 10.79
CA LEU A 102 11.80 24.56 10.99
C LEU A 102 11.55 25.32 9.68
N GLU A 103 12.18 24.93 8.57
CA GLU A 103 11.94 25.53 7.26
C GLU A 103 10.49 25.35 6.78
N LYS A 104 9.84 24.25 7.18
CA LYS A 104 8.43 23.96 6.84
C LYS A 104 7.43 24.38 7.90
N ALA A 105 7.91 24.75 9.09
CA ALA A 105 7.07 25.08 10.22
C ALA A 105 6.33 26.39 10.00
N ASP A 106 5.04 26.41 10.34
CA ASP A 106 4.31 27.68 10.46
C ASP A 106 4.60 28.36 11.81
N GLN A 107 4.09 29.58 11.97
CA GLN A 107 4.31 30.38 13.20
C GLN A 107 3.85 29.65 14.47
N THR A 108 2.76 28.87 14.40
CA THR A 108 2.24 28.14 15.55
C THR A 108 3.17 26.98 15.91
N GLU A 109 3.66 26.26 14.92
CA GLU A 109 4.63 25.19 15.12
C GLU A 109 5.94 25.72 15.72
N ILE A 110 6.43 26.87 15.23
CA ILE A 110 7.64 27.52 15.77
C ILE A 110 7.46 27.86 17.25
N GLU A 111 6.34 28.49 17.63
CA GLU A 111 6.05 28.84 19.03
C GLU A 111 6.03 27.60 19.94
N ILE A 112 5.45 26.49 19.47
CA ILE A 112 5.46 25.21 20.18
C ILE A 112 6.90 24.71 20.39
N TYR A 113 7.73 24.75 19.36
CA TYR A 113 9.13 24.31 19.46
C TYR A 113 9.93 25.17 20.43
N GLU A 114 9.75 26.49 20.40
CA GLU A 114 10.38 27.41 21.34
C GLU A 114 9.98 27.11 22.80
N MET A 115 8.69 26.87 23.05
CA MET A 115 8.20 26.46 24.37
C MET A 115 8.82 25.14 24.84
N MET A 116 8.95 24.16 23.97
CA MET A 116 9.58 22.88 24.29
C MET A 116 11.06 23.06 24.65
N ILE A 117 11.80 23.86 23.89
CA ILE A 117 13.22 24.15 24.14
C ILE A 117 13.39 24.87 25.49
N ALA A 118 12.55 25.88 25.77
CA ALA A 118 12.57 26.60 27.03
C ALA A 118 12.32 25.67 28.23
N ALA A 119 11.34 24.76 28.13
CA ALA A 119 11.04 23.78 29.17
C ALA A 119 12.22 22.84 29.45
N ILE A 120 12.89 22.34 28.41
CA ILE A 120 14.08 21.49 28.54
C ILE A 120 15.23 22.23 29.24
N ASN A 121 15.48 23.48 28.85
CA ASN A 121 16.56 24.29 29.44
C ASN A 121 16.31 24.59 30.91
N ASN A 122 15.06 24.88 31.28
CA ASN A 122 14.68 25.06 32.68
C ASN A 122 14.88 23.77 33.49
N HIS A 123 14.50 22.61 32.95
CA HIS A 123 14.73 21.32 33.60
C HIS A 123 16.22 21.03 33.81
N LYS A 124 17.09 21.36 32.85
CA LYS A 124 18.54 21.18 32.99
C LYS A 124 19.13 22.11 34.07
N LYS A 125 18.69 23.36 34.15
CA LYS A 125 19.16 24.33 35.17
C LYS A 125 18.80 23.94 36.60
N ILE A 126 17.66 23.28 36.82
CA ILE A 126 17.23 22.83 38.14
C ILE A 126 18.05 21.62 38.63
N ASN A 127 18.55 20.80 37.69
CA ASN A 127 19.27 19.56 37.99
C ASN A 127 20.80 19.67 37.82
N SER A 128 21.33 20.89 37.62
CA SER A 128 22.78 21.18 37.57
C SER A 128 23.19 21.89 38.86
#